data_AF-A0A135VN13-F1
#
_entry.id   AF-A0A135VN13-F1
#
_cell.length_a   1.000
_cell.length_b   1.000
_cell.length_c   1.000
_cell.angle_alpha   90.00
_cell.angle_beta   90.00
_cell.angle_gamma   90.00
#
_symmetry.space_group_name_H-M   'P 1'
#
loop_
_entity.id
_entity.type
_entity.pdbx_description
1 polymer ?
#
loop_
_entity_poly.entity_id
_entity_poly.type
_entity_poly.pdbx_seq_one_letter_code
_entity_poly.pdbx_strand_id
1 'polypeptide(L)'
;MRNYRGMMMTAVEDEKIAEDLEAKKTPKMDDTLTSSDITKALKNAGHWSIEYPNGLLLGIRPIGIPGTRDVHVDIIHVLDLRKAKFGRSNLAVQAAILESVNRPIENLLRDVEMDGLLDTKSLLSPLGRIEFKVLRSLKRGSASHVHETRTIYAIFKEGSSNRNLSWLTDVSRIVPANELSLLLSSDSRSQYNVVQKSVNPDKWDDLERGYKKAWFGILPVIMGFFGGLGIFGSLIAGGHLLIPLIVCSVSIPLALWMFKNASASMNSFQDSLNAERNEMAKIGDAARIQSSINENITCLEIVGTLNFIITPLMDSAAVAMKRGDIDESINSLGSILDECVRFAPLGSSNEIKLTGDPGLEKFIRLFKNLGLAFQEGEEEALGLAYVALTGHSTSPITEQELIEHLGTLNNLLFDAGALSPEVKNRVDDLLNLQAGGKMIEEINRELAKPDDFKISTSAENELSDEERALHEEIVETYPIERQIEQTEDESESSETIEPEDSEDYALHLLTEESYPVLVAETVPEEPKEMVQSTLGPEGLPKTGEEVMGPTRTKKRSRKDLGHIRSSGQTKERGMAGS
;
A
#
# COMPACT_ATOMS: atom_id res chain seq x y z
N MET A 1 80.90 0.85 -20.90
CA MET A 1 80.14 0.46 -19.70
C MET A 1 79.27 1.60 -19.18
N ARG A 2 78.26 2.00 -19.96
CA ARG A 2 77.17 2.93 -19.60
C ARG A 2 76.05 2.56 -20.56
N ASN A 3 75.20 1.59 -20.20
CA ASN A 3 73.89 1.30 -20.81
C ASN A 3 73.27 -0.01 -20.28
N TYR A 4 73.29 -0.23 -18.96
CA TYR A 4 72.50 -1.32 -18.35
C TYR A 4 71.83 -0.92 -17.02
N ARG A 5 71.86 0.36 -16.63
CA ARG A 5 71.27 0.84 -15.37
C ARG A 5 69.93 1.57 -15.55
N GLY A 6 69.49 1.79 -16.80
CA GLY A 6 68.24 2.49 -17.11
C GLY A 6 67.01 1.59 -17.30
N MET A 7 67.18 0.31 -17.65
CA MET A 7 66.05 -0.60 -17.92
C MET A 7 65.56 -1.39 -16.71
N MET A 8 66.33 -1.44 -15.60
CA MET A 8 65.87 -2.11 -14.37
C MET A 8 65.11 -1.19 -13.41
N MET A 9 65.14 0.14 -13.61
CA MET A 9 64.38 1.06 -12.76
C MET A 9 62.94 1.26 -13.25
N THR A 10 62.67 1.12 -14.55
CA THR A 10 61.29 1.20 -15.09
C THR A 10 60.50 -0.08 -14.84
N ALA A 11 61.12 -1.26 -14.90
CA ALA A 11 60.42 -2.52 -14.62
C ALA A 11 60.01 -2.67 -13.14
N VAL A 12 60.83 -2.18 -12.21
CA VAL A 12 60.52 -2.23 -10.77
C VAL A 12 59.51 -1.16 -10.37
N GLU A 13 59.47 0.00 -11.04
CA GLU A 13 58.43 1.00 -10.82
C GLU A 13 57.09 0.60 -11.44
N ASP A 14 57.09 -0.05 -12.61
CA ASP A 14 55.86 -0.56 -13.25
C ASP A 14 55.26 -1.76 -12.49
N GLU A 15 56.08 -2.62 -11.88
CA GLU A 15 55.62 -3.75 -11.05
C GLU A 15 55.08 -3.27 -9.69
N LYS A 16 55.65 -2.19 -9.12
CA LYS A 16 55.13 -1.57 -7.90
C LYS A 16 53.84 -0.78 -8.13
N ILE A 17 53.68 -0.16 -9.30
CA ILE A 17 52.43 0.49 -9.70
C ILE A 17 51.36 -0.55 -10.02
N ALA A 18 51.72 -1.73 -10.56
CA ALA A 18 50.81 -2.85 -10.74
C ALA A 18 50.39 -3.49 -9.40
N GLU A 19 51.30 -3.68 -8.45
CA GLU A 19 50.96 -4.13 -7.09
C GLU A 19 50.12 -3.11 -6.31
N ASP A 20 50.37 -1.80 -6.45
CA ASP A 20 49.53 -0.77 -5.83
C ASP A 20 48.15 -0.60 -6.54
N LEU A 21 48.03 -1.03 -7.80
CA LEU A 21 46.75 -1.11 -8.52
C LEU A 21 45.97 -2.39 -8.20
N GLU A 22 46.63 -3.51 -7.88
CA GLU A 22 46.00 -4.73 -7.38
C GLU A 22 45.71 -4.70 -5.87
N ALA A 23 46.42 -3.86 -5.10
CA ALA A 23 46.15 -3.59 -3.68
C ALA A 23 44.97 -2.61 -3.46
N LYS A 24 44.50 -1.92 -4.52
CA LYS A 24 43.14 -1.40 -4.59
C LYS A 24 42.18 -2.56 -4.88
N LYS A 25 42.11 -3.50 -3.93
CA LYS A 25 40.88 -4.26 -3.69
C LYS A 25 39.78 -3.20 -3.65
N THR A 26 38.93 -3.18 -4.68
CA THR A 26 37.59 -2.68 -4.54
C THR A 26 37.10 -3.24 -3.20
N PRO A 27 36.59 -2.41 -2.27
CA PRO A 27 35.96 -2.97 -1.10
C PRO A 27 34.98 -3.99 -1.64
N LYS A 28 35.11 -5.25 -1.23
CA LYS A 28 34.02 -6.20 -1.40
C LYS A 28 32.86 -5.50 -0.73
N MET A 29 32.01 -4.88 -1.54
CA MET A 29 30.76 -4.31 -1.08
C MET A 29 30.04 -5.50 -0.48
N ASP A 30 29.97 -5.52 0.85
CA ASP A 30 29.06 -6.43 1.53
C ASP A 30 27.67 -6.12 0.96
N ASP A 31 27.19 -7.01 0.10
CA ASP A 31 25.89 -6.95 -0.61
C ASP A 31 24.68 -7.07 0.35
N THR A 32 24.91 -6.89 1.65
CA THR A 32 23.94 -7.04 2.71
C THR A 32 23.60 -5.68 3.32
N LEU A 33 23.26 -4.70 2.48
CA LEU A 33 22.51 -3.52 2.93
C LEU A 33 21.21 -3.99 3.57
N THR A 34 21.12 -3.89 4.89
CA THR A 34 19.96 -4.31 5.69
C THR A 34 18.84 -3.27 5.58
N SER A 35 17.60 -3.57 6.02
CA SER A 35 16.54 -2.53 6.03
C SER A 35 16.94 -1.29 6.85
N SER A 36 17.81 -1.50 7.85
CA SER A 36 18.45 -0.42 8.62
C SER A 36 19.07 0.65 7.71
N ASP A 37 19.61 0.28 6.55
CA ASP A 37 20.31 1.21 5.67
C ASP A 37 19.35 2.02 4.78
N ILE A 38 18.21 1.45 4.41
CA ILE A 38 17.12 2.19 3.74
C ILE A 38 16.53 3.21 4.71
N THR A 39 16.24 2.79 5.95
CA THR A 39 15.75 3.69 7.00
C THR A 39 16.74 4.82 7.27
N LYS A 40 18.05 4.51 7.35
CA LYS A 40 19.11 5.54 7.47
C LYS A 40 19.12 6.48 6.27
N ALA A 41 18.98 5.98 5.04
CA ALA A 41 18.94 6.83 3.85
C ALA A 41 17.73 7.79 3.88
N LEU A 42 16.55 7.31 4.27
CA LEU A 42 15.35 8.14 4.44
C LEU A 42 15.54 9.20 5.53
N LYS A 43 16.06 8.81 6.70
CA LYS A 43 16.37 9.73 7.81
C LYS A 43 17.41 10.78 7.43
N ASN A 44 18.48 10.39 6.73
CA ASN A 44 19.50 11.31 6.21
C ASN A 44 18.93 12.31 5.20
N ALA A 45 17.90 11.91 4.44
CA ALA A 45 17.15 12.80 3.54
C ALA A 45 16.10 13.67 4.28
N GLY A 46 15.99 13.53 5.61
CA GLY A 46 15.08 14.30 6.47
C GLY A 46 13.66 13.72 6.57
N HIS A 47 13.46 12.44 6.27
CA HIS A 47 12.16 11.79 6.38
C HIS A 47 11.98 11.13 7.75
N TRP A 48 10.79 11.25 8.31
CA TRP A 48 10.29 10.38 9.37
C TRP A 48 9.90 9.05 8.74
N SER A 49 10.34 7.93 9.30
CA SER A 49 10.25 6.65 8.62
C SER A 49 9.81 5.50 9.52
N ILE A 50 8.98 4.60 8.97
CA ILE A 50 8.53 3.35 9.60
C ILE A 50 8.65 2.18 8.60
N GLU A 51 8.97 0.98 9.09
CA GLU A 51 9.01 -0.25 8.29
C GLU A 51 7.72 -1.05 8.55
N TYR A 52 7.01 -1.42 7.48
CA TYR A 52 5.82 -2.28 7.55
C TYR A 52 6.22 -3.77 7.45
N PRO A 53 5.39 -4.69 7.98
CA PRO A 53 5.67 -6.13 7.96
C PRO A 53 5.83 -6.74 6.55
N ASN A 54 5.23 -6.12 5.53
CA ASN A 54 5.28 -6.57 4.14
C ASN A 54 6.58 -6.17 3.41
N GLY A 55 7.57 -5.58 4.11
CA GLY A 55 8.83 -5.13 3.51
C GLY A 55 8.73 -3.77 2.79
N LEU A 56 7.63 -3.05 3.00
CA LEU A 56 7.46 -1.67 2.56
C LEU A 56 7.96 -0.72 3.65
N LEU A 57 8.77 0.27 3.29
CA LEU A 57 9.15 1.34 4.19
C LEU A 57 8.43 2.62 3.78
N LEU A 58 7.86 3.31 4.76
CA LEU A 58 7.26 4.63 4.58
C LEU A 58 8.25 5.69 5.06
N GLY A 59 8.41 6.76 4.29
CA GLY A 59 9.12 7.98 4.64
C GLY A 59 8.22 9.18 4.39
N ILE A 60 8.04 10.05 5.36
CA ILE A 60 7.26 11.29 5.21
C ILE A 60 8.15 12.47 5.55
N ARG A 61 8.04 13.55 4.78
CA ARG A 61 8.74 14.81 5.07
C ARG A 61 7.88 16.02 4.68
N PRO A 62 7.32 16.76 5.66
CA PRO A 62 6.75 18.09 5.42
C PRO A 62 7.82 19.14 5.13
N ILE A 63 7.60 19.93 4.08
CA ILE A 63 8.47 21.02 3.60
C ILE A 63 7.60 22.25 3.34
N GLY A 64 7.93 23.38 3.98
CA GLY A 64 7.25 24.64 3.70
C GLY A 64 7.52 25.12 2.28
N ILE A 65 6.50 25.65 1.60
CA ILE A 65 6.67 26.30 0.29
C ILE A 65 6.85 27.81 0.54
N PRO A 66 8.03 28.39 0.24
CA PRO A 66 8.31 29.78 0.55
C PRO A 66 7.45 30.72 -0.29
N GLY A 67 6.98 31.79 0.33
CA GLY A 67 6.12 32.78 -0.31
C GLY A 67 4.65 32.36 -0.43
N THR A 68 4.26 31.19 0.06
CA THR A 68 2.88 30.71 0.05
C THR A 68 2.39 30.34 1.46
N ARG A 69 1.10 30.01 1.59
CA ARG A 69 0.49 29.50 2.84
C ARG A 69 0.37 27.97 2.80
N ASP A 70 1.26 27.34 2.06
CA ASP A 70 1.17 25.94 1.68
C ASP A 70 2.37 25.14 2.21
N VAL A 71 2.15 23.86 2.49
CA VAL A 71 3.17 22.89 2.88
C VAL A 71 3.11 21.72 1.92
N HIS A 72 4.28 21.30 1.44
CA HIS A 72 4.45 20.10 0.66
C HIS A 72 4.74 18.93 1.60
N VAL A 73 3.91 17.91 1.61
CA VAL A 73 4.16 16.65 2.31
C VAL A 73 4.66 15.66 1.27
N ASP A 74 5.96 15.43 1.30
CA ASP A 74 6.66 14.47 0.45
C ASP A 74 6.54 13.08 1.09
N ILE A 75 5.76 12.19 0.46
CA ILE A 75 5.51 10.83 0.93
C ILE A 75 6.25 9.86 0.01
N ILE A 76 7.20 9.15 0.58
CA ILE A 76 8.03 8.17 -0.11
C ILE A 76 7.70 6.78 0.41
N HIS A 77 7.39 5.86 -0.49
CA HIS A 77 7.31 4.44 -0.19
C HIS A 77 8.50 3.74 -0.82
N VAL A 78 9.23 2.94 -0.05
CA VAL A 78 10.34 2.15 -0.54
C VAL A 78 9.98 0.68 -0.40
N LEU A 79 9.79 0.02 -1.53
CA LEU A 79 9.49 -1.40 -1.61
C LEU A 79 10.81 -2.18 -1.67
N ASP A 80 11.15 -2.88 -0.59
CA ASP A 80 12.32 -3.75 -0.58
C ASP A 80 11.97 -5.16 -1.10
N LEU A 81 12.14 -5.39 -2.40
CA LEU A 81 11.87 -6.69 -3.03
C LEU A 81 12.82 -7.80 -2.55
N ARG A 82 13.89 -7.45 -1.83
CA ARG A 82 14.82 -8.44 -1.27
C ARG A 82 14.22 -9.13 -0.05
N LYS A 83 13.36 -8.42 0.69
CA LYS A 83 12.64 -8.92 1.86
C LYS A 83 11.20 -9.30 1.56
N ALA A 84 10.56 -8.53 0.67
CA ALA A 84 9.13 -8.65 0.45
C ALA A 84 8.79 -9.98 -0.24
N LYS A 85 7.96 -10.78 0.43
CA LYS A 85 7.47 -12.05 -0.08
C LYS A 85 6.09 -11.82 -0.69
N PHE A 86 6.02 -11.80 -2.02
CA PHE A 86 4.77 -11.72 -2.77
C PHE A 86 4.58 -12.94 -3.65
N GLY A 87 3.32 -13.29 -3.86
CA GLY A 87 2.92 -14.25 -4.88
C GLY A 87 3.43 -13.91 -6.28
N ARG A 88 3.51 -14.90 -7.17
CA ARG A 88 4.00 -14.72 -8.55
C ARG A 88 3.15 -13.76 -9.39
N SER A 89 1.85 -13.62 -9.16
CA SER A 89 1.00 -12.77 -9.98
C SER A 89 1.25 -11.27 -9.72
N ASN A 90 1.11 -10.44 -10.75
CA ASN A 90 1.16 -8.99 -10.59
C ASN A 90 0.05 -8.48 -9.66
N LEU A 91 -1.11 -9.13 -9.71
CA LEU A 91 -2.26 -8.80 -8.87
C LEU A 91 -1.98 -9.08 -7.38
N ALA A 92 -1.23 -10.14 -7.05
CA ALA A 92 -0.81 -10.45 -5.68
C ALA A 92 0.07 -9.33 -5.11
N VAL A 93 1.03 -8.85 -5.91
CA VAL A 93 1.89 -7.71 -5.56
C VAL A 93 1.05 -6.45 -5.39
N GLN A 94 0.12 -6.19 -6.32
CA GLN A 94 -0.79 -5.05 -6.23
C GLN A 94 -1.62 -5.10 -4.94
N ALA A 95 -2.31 -6.20 -4.66
CA ALA A 95 -3.14 -6.34 -3.48
C ALA A 95 -2.34 -6.10 -2.18
N ALA A 96 -1.12 -6.66 -2.09
CA ALA A 96 -0.28 -6.53 -0.89
C ALA A 96 0.29 -5.11 -0.67
N ILE A 97 0.54 -4.35 -1.75
CA ILE A 97 1.17 -3.03 -1.67
C ILE A 97 0.12 -1.91 -1.60
N LEU A 98 -0.94 -2.01 -2.40
CA LEU A 98 -1.92 -0.94 -2.57
C LEU A 98 -2.65 -0.60 -1.28
N GLU A 99 -2.86 -1.58 -0.39
CA GLU A 99 -3.48 -1.32 0.91
C GLU A 99 -2.66 -0.37 1.78
N SER A 100 -1.32 -0.37 1.64
CA SER A 100 -0.43 0.53 2.37
C SER A 100 -0.22 1.84 1.62
N VAL A 101 0.04 1.76 0.32
CA VAL A 101 0.38 2.91 -0.53
C VAL A 101 -0.82 3.83 -0.78
N ASN A 102 -2.04 3.29 -0.84
CA ASN A 102 -3.26 4.07 -1.12
C ASN A 102 -3.93 4.63 0.15
N ARG A 103 -3.31 4.49 1.33
CA ARG A 103 -3.88 4.99 2.59
C ARG A 103 -4.07 6.51 2.56
N PRO A 104 -5.10 7.05 3.22
CA PRO A 104 -5.25 8.49 3.36
C PRO A 104 -4.08 9.07 4.17
N ILE A 105 -3.66 10.30 3.85
CA ILE A 105 -2.54 11.00 4.50
C ILE A 105 -2.69 11.06 6.03
N GLU A 106 -3.91 11.11 6.55
CA GLU A 106 -4.21 11.02 7.99
C GLU A 106 -3.63 9.77 8.65
N ASN A 107 -3.78 8.62 8.00
CA ASN A 107 -3.30 7.35 8.52
C ASN A 107 -1.78 7.24 8.35
N LEU A 108 -1.26 7.71 7.21
CA LEU A 108 0.19 7.72 6.96
C LEU A 108 0.94 8.59 7.97
N LEU A 109 0.39 9.76 8.33
CA LEU A 109 0.96 10.63 9.36
C LEU A 109 0.87 10.00 10.75
N ARG A 110 -0.20 9.25 11.05
CA ARG A 110 -0.32 8.51 12.31
C ARG A 110 0.74 7.42 12.41
N ASP A 111 1.01 6.71 11.32
CA ASP A 111 2.01 5.64 11.30
C ASP A 111 3.44 6.15 11.59
N VAL A 112 3.73 7.44 11.38
CA VAL A 112 5.02 8.08 11.70
C VAL A 112 4.96 8.97 12.95
N GLU A 113 3.96 8.79 13.81
CA GLU A 113 3.79 9.55 15.08
C GLU A 113 3.68 11.08 14.86
N MET A 114 3.12 11.48 13.72
CA MET A 114 2.79 12.85 13.38
C MET A 114 1.28 13.10 13.45
N ASP A 115 0.55 12.25 14.19
CA ASP A 115 -0.86 12.42 14.46
C ASP A 115 -1.11 13.69 15.28
N GLY A 116 -2.16 14.42 14.93
CA GLY A 116 -2.48 15.72 15.52
C GLY A 116 -1.83 16.94 14.84
N LEU A 117 -0.87 16.74 13.92
CA LEU A 117 -0.39 17.84 13.06
C LEU A 117 -1.37 18.15 11.93
N LEU A 118 -2.04 17.13 11.40
CA LEU A 118 -3.05 17.31 10.37
C LEU A 118 -4.39 17.70 11.00
N ASP A 119 -4.97 18.78 10.52
CA ASP A 119 -6.24 19.31 10.97
C ASP A 119 -7.09 19.73 9.77
N THR A 120 -8.41 19.73 9.95
CA THR A 120 -9.34 20.20 8.92
C THR A 120 -9.84 21.57 9.33
N LYS A 121 -9.38 22.61 8.63
CA LYS A 121 -9.91 23.95 8.83
C LYS A 121 -11.16 24.12 8.00
N SER A 122 -12.22 24.57 8.67
CA SER A 122 -13.46 24.95 8.01
C SER A 122 -13.69 26.45 8.09
N LEU A 123 -13.85 27.09 6.94
CA LEU A 123 -14.28 28.48 6.84
C LEU A 123 -15.78 28.53 6.59
N LEU A 124 -16.52 29.15 7.51
CA LEU A 124 -17.94 29.38 7.36
C LEU A 124 -18.18 30.67 6.58
N SER A 125 -18.88 30.56 5.46
CA SER A 125 -19.35 31.70 4.68
C SER A 125 -20.87 31.67 4.54
N PRO A 126 -21.51 32.80 4.24
CA PRO A 126 -22.94 32.85 3.91
C PRO A 126 -23.35 31.97 2.72
N LEU A 127 -22.40 31.56 1.88
CA LEU A 127 -22.60 30.68 0.73
C LEU A 127 -22.39 29.20 1.06
N GLY A 128 -21.88 28.87 2.24
CA GLY A 128 -21.59 27.50 2.65
C GLY A 128 -20.29 27.37 3.45
N ARG A 129 -20.00 26.13 3.83
CA ARG A 129 -18.77 25.73 4.54
C ARG A 129 -17.72 25.29 3.52
N ILE A 130 -16.53 25.86 3.60
CA ILE A 130 -15.36 25.44 2.81
C ILE A 130 -14.41 24.73 3.78
N GLU A 131 -14.08 23.47 3.48
CA GLU A 131 -13.18 22.66 4.30
C GLU A 131 -11.91 22.36 3.52
N PHE A 132 -10.76 22.50 4.17
CA PHE A 132 -9.48 22.12 3.59
C PHE A 132 -8.51 21.62 4.66
N LYS A 133 -7.65 20.68 4.26
CA LYS A 133 -6.67 20.05 5.15
C LYS A 133 -5.50 21.00 5.35
N VAL A 134 -5.11 21.19 6.61
CA VAL A 134 -3.97 22.02 7.00
C VAL A 134 -3.04 21.26 7.93
N LEU A 135 -1.75 21.49 7.80
CA LEU A 135 -0.75 21.02 8.74
C LEU A 135 -0.45 22.15 9.73
N ARG A 136 -0.59 21.85 11.02
CA ARG A 136 -0.23 22.75 12.11
C ARG A 136 1.28 22.75 12.29
N SER A 137 1.86 23.94 12.43
CA SER A 137 3.26 24.10 12.79
C SER A 137 3.46 23.81 14.28
N LEU A 138 4.43 22.94 14.58
CA LEU A 138 4.86 22.62 15.95
C LEU A 138 5.29 23.85 16.76
N LYS A 139 5.80 24.90 16.11
CA LYS A 139 6.47 26.02 16.81
C LYS A 139 5.65 27.31 16.90
N ARG A 140 4.64 27.51 16.05
CA ARG A 140 4.02 28.84 15.87
C ARG A 140 2.49 28.86 15.86
N GLY A 141 1.81 27.73 16.03
CA GLY A 141 0.35 27.66 15.92
C GLY A 141 -0.19 28.05 14.54
N SER A 142 0.69 28.34 13.57
CA SER A 142 0.33 28.60 12.18
C SER A 142 -0.14 27.30 11.52
N ALA A 143 -1.07 27.39 10.60
CA ALA A 143 -1.53 26.24 9.82
C ALA A 143 -1.36 26.53 8.34
N SER A 144 -0.79 25.57 7.61
CA SER A 144 -0.53 25.68 6.18
C SER A 144 -1.33 24.63 5.41
N HIS A 145 -1.87 24.97 4.26
CA HIS A 145 -2.61 24.04 3.42
C HIS A 145 -1.70 22.94 2.86
N VAL A 146 -2.19 21.71 2.84
CA VAL A 146 -1.37 20.53 2.52
C VAL A 146 -1.44 20.16 1.04
N HIS A 147 -0.28 20.09 0.40
CA HIS A 147 -0.08 19.45 -0.89
C HIS A 147 0.69 18.15 -0.70
N GLU A 148 0.19 17.08 -1.28
CA GLU A 148 0.74 15.74 -1.11
C GLU A 148 1.31 15.24 -2.43
N THR A 149 2.53 14.70 -2.39
CA THR A 149 3.08 13.89 -3.48
C THR A 149 3.44 12.51 -2.94
N ARG A 150 3.11 11.47 -3.68
CA ARG A 150 3.50 10.09 -3.37
C ARG A 150 4.53 9.62 -4.38
N THR A 151 5.69 9.20 -3.92
CA THR A 151 6.75 8.63 -4.76
C THR A 151 7.05 7.23 -4.28
N ILE A 152 7.27 6.29 -5.20
CA ILE A 152 7.58 4.90 -4.87
C ILE A 152 8.93 4.53 -5.44
N TYR A 153 9.79 3.94 -4.63
CA TYR A 153 11.05 3.32 -5.06
C TYR A 153 10.92 1.82 -4.89
N ALA A 154 11.46 1.06 -5.85
CA ALA A 154 11.55 -0.38 -5.74
C ALA A 154 13.02 -0.78 -5.71
N ILE A 155 13.41 -1.47 -4.64
CA ILE A 155 14.77 -1.95 -4.46
C ILE A 155 14.81 -3.42 -4.84
N PHE A 156 15.69 -3.77 -5.78
CA PHE A 156 15.87 -5.15 -6.24
C PHE A 156 17.26 -5.69 -5.87
N LYS A 157 17.41 -7.01 -5.93
CA LYS A 157 18.71 -7.68 -5.84
C LYS A 157 19.23 -7.89 -7.25
N GLU A 158 20.48 -7.56 -7.53
CA GLU A 158 21.08 -7.83 -8.84
C GLU A 158 20.86 -9.30 -9.24
N GLY A 159 20.32 -9.52 -10.45
CA GLY A 159 19.97 -10.86 -10.96
C GLY A 159 18.56 -11.37 -10.62
N SER A 160 17.76 -10.67 -9.80
CA SER A 160 16.35 -11.02 -9.63
C SER A 160 15.55 -10.66 -10.89
N SER A 161 14.67 -11.56 -11.34
CA SER A 161 13.76 -11.29 -12.47
C SER A 161 12.97 -10.00 -12.23
N ASN A 162 13.11 -9.04 -13.14
CA ASN A 162 12.39 -7.77 -13.08
C ASN A 162 10.89 -8.04 -13.27
N ARG A 163 10.15 -8.13 -12.16
CA ARG A 163 8.69 -8.06 -12.19
C ARG A 163 8.29 -6.74 -12.83
N ASN A 164 7.21 -6.74 -13.62
CA ASN A 164 6.72 -5.52 -14.23
C ASN A 164 6.10 -4.60 -13.15
N LEU A 165 6.89 -3.66 -12.64
CA LEU A 165 6.48 -2.66 -11.66
C LEU A 165 6.17 -1.30 -12.30
N SER A 166 6.05 -1.25 -13.64
CA SER A 166 5.72 -0.01 -14.36
C SER A 166 4.37 0.58 -13.97
N TRP A 167 3.45 -0.22 -13.42
CA TRP A 167 2.18 0.26 -12.89
C TRP A 167 2.33 0.99 -11.54
N LEU A 168 3.42 0.70 -10.80
CA LEU A 168 3.68 1.21 -9.46
C LEU A 168 4.58 2.44 -9.49
N THR A 169 5.69 2.38 -10.24
CA THR A 169 6.69 3.45 -10.29
C THR A 169 7.36 3.55 -11.66
N ASP A 170 8.08 4.65 -11.89
CA ASP A 170 8.92 4.83 -13.05
C ASP A 170 10.13 3.89 -13.04
N VAL A 171 10.54 3.44 -14.22
CA VAL A 171 11.68 2.50 -14.38
C VAL A 171 12.97 3.06 -13.76
N SER A 172 13.15 4.38 -13.76
CA SER A 172 14.31 5.05 -13.15
C SER A 172 14.33 4.98 -11.61
N ARG A 173 13.23 4.58 -10.96
CA ARG A 173 13.12 4.42 -9.51
C ARG A 173 13.14 2.95 -9.08
N ILE A 174 13.42 2.04 -10.02
CA ILE A 174 13.70 0.63 -9.75
C ILE A 174 15.23 0.50 -9.72
N VAL A 175 15.81 0.50 -8.52
CA VAL A 175 17.26 0.71 -8.35
C VAL A 175 17.87 -0.22 -7.30
N PRO A 176 19.18 -0.49 -7.41
CA PRO A 176 19.90 -1.18 -6.34
C PRO A 176 19.98 -0.31 -5.08
N ALA A 177 20.14 -0.94 -3.92
CA ALA A 177 20.05 -0.28 -2.62
C ALA A 177 21.09 0.84 -2.41
N ASN A 178 22.27 0.73 -3.03
CA ASN A 178 23.35 1.71 -2.96
C ASN A 178 23.02 3.04 -3.66
N GLU A 179 22.18 3.02 -4.71
CA GLU A 179 21.81 4.21 -5.50
C GLU A 179 20.64 4.99 -4.88
N LEU A 180 19.89 4.39 -3.96
CA LEU A 180 18.70 4.98 -3.36
C LEU A 180 18.97 6.36 -2.75
N SER A 181 20.04 6.50 -1.95
CA SER A 181 20.36 7.75 -1.24
C SER A 181 20.60 8.92 -2.20
N LEU A 182 21.31 8.65 -3.31
CA LEU A 182 21.59 9.63 -4.36
C LEU A 182 20.29 10.05 -5.05
N LEU A 183 19.46 9.08 -5.42
CA LEU A 183 18.20 9.33 -6.10
C LEU A 183 17.19 10.07 -5.23
N LEU A 184 17.03 9.70 -3.96
CA LEU A 184 16.19 10.43 -3.01
C LEU A 184 16.60 11.91 -2.92
N SER A 185 17.90 12.19 -2.87
CA SER A 185 18.41 13.57 -2.80
C SER A 185 18.20 14.36 -4.11
N SER A 186 18.28 13.68 -5.25
CA SER A 186 18.07 14.28 -6.57
C SER A 186 16.58 14.54 -6.85
N ASP A 187 15.74 13.54 -6.62
CA ASP A 187 14.30 13.60 -6.83
C ASP A 187 13.64 14.60 -5.88
N SER A 188 14.02 14.61 -4.60
CA SER A 188 13.49 15.60 -3.66
C SER A 188 13.74 17.05 -4.11
N ARG A 189 14.94 17.35 -4.63
CA ARG A 189 15.28 18.68 -5.13
C ARG A 189 14.55 19.02 -6.42
N SER A 190 14.42 18.05 -7.33
CA SER A 190 13.76 18.26 -8.61
C SER A 190 12.25 18.42 -8.44
N GLN A 191 11.61 17.53 -7.69
CA GLN A 191 10.18 17.55 -7.41
C GLN A 191 9.78 18.81 -6.64
N TYR A 192 10.55 19.22 -5.64
CA TYR A 192 10.24 20.44 -4.86
C TYR A 192 10.10 21.68 -5.75
N ASN A 193 11.00 21.86 -6.72
CA ASN A 193 10.94 22.99 -7.66
C ASN A 193 9.71 22.91 -8.57
N VAL A 194 9.27 21.71 -8.94
CA VAL A 194 8.06 21.51 -9.75
C VAL A 194 6.82 21.80 -8.90
N VAL A 195 6.75 21.24 -7.69
CA VAL A 195 5.67 21.47 -6.72
C VAL A 195 5.51 22.97 -6.43
N GLN A 196 6.60 23.69 -6.19
CA GLN A 196 6.56 25.12 -5.94
C GLN A 196 5.96 25.90 -7.12
N LYS A 197 6.28 25.51 -8.37
CA LYS A 197 5.74 26.15 -9.58
C LYS A 197 4.27 25.79 -9.83
N SER A 198 3.84 24.62 -9.37
CA SER A 198 2.46 24.16 -9.52
C SER A 198 1.51 24.81 -8.52
N VAL A 199 2.00 25.41 -7.44
CA VAL A 199 1.19 26.14 -6.46
C VAL A 199 0.90 27.56 -6.95
N ASN A 200 -0.39 27.89 -7.09
CA ASN A 200 -0.88 29.22 -7.42
C ASN A 200 -0.99 30.08 -6.15
N PRO A 201 -0.15 31.13 -5.97
CA PRO A 201 -0.25 31.99 -4.79
C PRO A 201 -1.53 32.84 -4.77
N ASP A 202 -2.08 33.17 -5.95
CA ASP A 202 -3.22 34.10 -6.10
C ASP A 202 -4.56 33.48 -5.64
N LYS A 203 -4.60 32.15 -5.45
CA LYS A 203 -5.80 31.44 -4.96
C LYS A 203 -6.27 31.99 -3.61
N TRP A 204 -5.33 32.40 -2.76
CA TRP A 204 -5.64 32.96 -1.43
C TRP A 204 -6.35 34.32 -1.54
N ASP A 205 -6.03 35.11 -2.55
CA ASP A 205 -6.70 36.37 -2.84
C ASP A 205 -8.11 36.16 -3.40
N ASP A 206 -8.33 35.08 -4.17
CA ASP A 206 -9.66 34.67 -4.60
C ASP A 206 -10.54 34.27 -3.41
N LEU A 207 -9.99 33.46 -2.49
CA LEU A 207 -10.68 33.08 -1.26
C LEU A 207 -11.02 34.31 -0.40
N GLU A 208 -10.05 35.20 -0.19
CA GLU A 208 -10.24 36.41 0.63
C GLU A 208 -11.29 37.34 0.00
N ARG A 209 -11.21 37.58 -1.32
CA ARG A 209 -12.20 38.39 -2.05
C ARG A 209 -13.59 37.75 -1.99
N GLY A 210 -13.69 36.44 -2.18
CA GLY A 210 -14.93 35.68 -2.09
C GLY A 210 -15.56 35.80 -0.70
N TYR A 211 -14.76 35.54 0.34
CA TYR A 211 -15.18 35.60 1.74
C TYR A 211 -15.66 37.01 2.14
N LYS A 212 -14.87 38.04 1.85
CA LYS A 212 -15.24 39.44 2.13
C LYS A 212 -16.54 39.82 1.43
N LYS A 213 -16.66 39.53 0.13
CA LYS A 213 -17.87 39.84 -0.65
C LYS A 213 -19.10 39.09 -0.13
N ALA A 214 -18.95 37.83 0.30
CA ALA A 214 -20.05 37.06 0.87
C ALA A 214 -20.56 37.70 2.17
N TRP A 215 -19.67 38.09 3.07
CA TRP A 215 -20.04 38.78 4.32
C TRP A 215 -20.61 40.17 4.09
N PHE A 216 -20.01 40.96 3.19
CA PHE A 216 -20.59 42.25 2.81
C PHE A 216 -21.95 42.10 2.12
N GLY A 217 -22.20 40.99 1.42
CA GLY A 217 -23.49 40.67 0.81
C GLY A 217 -24.64 40.51 1.80
N ILE A 218 -24.35 40.17 3.07
CA ILE A 218 -25.37 40.10 4.13
C ILE A 218 -25.92 41.49 4.46
N LEU A 219 -25.09 42.54 4.39
CA LEU A 219 -25.51 43.88 4.80
C LEU A 219 -26.66 44.43 3.92
N PRO A 220 -26.62 44.33 2.58
CA PRO A 220 -27.77 44.59 1.73
C PRO A 220 -28.97 43.68 2.03
N VAL A 221 -28.79 42.41 2.38
CA VAL A 221 -29.92 41.54 2.77
C VAL A 221 -30.62 42.07 4.02
N ILE A 222 -29.85 42.45 5.05
CA ILE A 222 -30.37 43.05 6.28
C ILE A 222 -31.09 44.37 5.98
N MET A 223 -30.49 45.23 5.14
CA MET A 223 -31.13 46.48 4.70
C MET A 223 -32.42 46.25 3.93
N GLY A 224 -32.44 45.25 3.04
CA GLY A 224 -33.64 44.84 2.30
C GLY A 224 -34.72 44.31 3.22
N PHE A 225 -34.35 43.55 4.26
CA PHE A 225 -35.27 43.06 5.28
C PHE A 225 -35.89 44.20 6.10
N PHE A 226 -35.08 45.13 6.61
CA PHE A 226 -35.60 46.33 7.31
C PHE A 226 -36.41 47.24 6.38
N GLY A 227 -36.01 47.35 5.10
CA GLY A 227 -36.80 48.05 4.08
C GLY A 227 -38.17 47.39 3.89
N GLY A 228 -38.22 46.06 3.79
CA GLY A 228 -39.47 45.29 3.73
C GLY A 228 -40.36 45.51 4.95
N LEU A 229 -39.80 45.41 6.16
CA LEU A 229 -40.52 45.72 7.42
C LEU A 229 -41.02 47.16 7.45
N GLY A 230 -40.23 48.12 6.96
CA GLY A 230 -40.61 49.53 6.86
C GLY A 230 -41.78 49.77 5.90
N ILE A 231 -41.85 49.03 4.79
CA ILE A 231 -43.01 49.05 3.88
C ILE A 231 -44.25 48.56 4.63
N PHE A 232 -44.19 47.41 5.31
CA PHE A 232 -45.29 46.87 6.10
C PHE A 232 -45.75 47.85 7.20
N GLY A 233 -44.82 48.42 7.95
CA GLY A 233 -45.13 49.40 8.99
C GLY A 233 -45.76 50.68 8.44
N SER A 234 -45.26 51.19 7.31
CA SER A 234 -45.81 52.38 6.66
C SER A 234 -47.22 52.15 6.11
N LEU A 235 -47.52 50.94 5.62
CA LEU A 235 -48.87 50.55 5.19
C LEU A 235 -49.88 50.53 6.36
N ILE A 236 -49.44 50.13 7.56
CA ILE A 236 -50.30 50.09 8.76
C ILE A 236 -50.48 51.48 9.35
N ALA A 237 -49.41 52.27 9.43
CA ALA A 237 -49.39 53.56 10.13
C ALA A 237 -49.72 54.79 9.24
N GLY A 238 -49.89 54.60 7.92
CA GLY A 238 -50.11 55.70 6.97
C GLY A 238 -48.86 56.56 6.70
N GLY A 239 -47.67 55.96 6.82
CA GLY A 239 -46.37 56.65 6.68
C GLY A 239 -45.85 56.78 5.24
N HIS A 240 -44.74 57.50 5.07
CA HIS A 240 -44.10 57.69 3.76
C HIS A 240 -43.42 56.41 3.24
N LEU A 241 -43.96 55.83 2.16
CA LEU A 241 -43.48 54.58 1.54
C LEU A 241 -42.20 54.71 0.71
N LEU A 242 -41.80 55.93 0.35
CA LEU A 242 -40.76 56.15 -0.65
C LEU A 242 -39.38 55.64 -0.20
N ILE A 243 -38.99 55.93 1.05
CA ILE A 243 -37.67 55.54 1.57
C ILE A 243 -37.55 54.01 1.72
N PRO A 244 -38.49 53.30 2.38
CA PRO A 244 -38.43 51.84 2.49
C PRO A 244 -38.42 51.12 1.14
N LEU A 245 -39.17 51.65 0.16
CA LEU A 245 -39.24 51.09 -1.18
C LEU A 245 -37.90 51.21 -1.92
N ILE A 246 -37.26 52.38 -1.90
CA ILE A 246 -35.94 52.58 -2.51
C ILE A 246 -34.89 51.67 -1.86
N VAL A 247 -34.86 51.63 -0.52
CA VAL A 247 -33.91 50.77 0.22
C VAL A 247 -34.10 49.31 -0.19
N CYS A 248 -35.33 48.81 -0.23
CA CYS A 248 -35.63 47.44 -0.65
C CYS A 248 -35.22 47.19 -2.12
N SER A 249 -35.59 48.09 -3.03
CA SER A 249 -35.32 47.96 -4.47
C SER A 249 -33.83 47.96 -4.83
N VAL A 250 -32.98 48.70 -4.09
CA VAL A 250 -31.52 48.72 -4.31
C VAL A 250 -30.83 47.56 -3.60
N SER A 251 -31.31 47.19 -2.42
CA SER A 251 -30.68 46.19 -1.57
C SER A 251 -30.70 44.78 -2.18
N ILE A 252 -31.81 44.36 -2.78
CA ILE A 252 -31.94 43.00 -3.33
C ILE A 252 -31.00 42.78 -4.54
N PRO A 253 -30.97 43.65 -5.57
CA PRO A 253 -30.03 43.50 -6.69
C PRO A 253 -28.57 43.58 -6.24
N LEU A 254 -28.25 44.47 -5.30
CA LEU A 254 -26.90 44.61 -4.76
C LEU A 254 -26.46 43.34 -4.02
N ALA A 255 -27.32 42.77 -3.16
CA ALA A 255 -27.07 41.50 -2.49
C ALA A 255 -26.80 40.40 -3.52
N LEU A 256 -27.67 40.27 -4.53
CA LEU A 256 -27.54 39.23 -5.55
C LEU A 256 -26.24 39.36 -6.35
N TRP A 257 -25.86 40.59 -6.71
CA TRP A 257 -24.60 40.87 -7.39
C TRP A 257 -23.38 40.52 -6.52
N MET A 258 -23.41 40.88 -5.22
CA MET A 258 -22.33 40.54 -4.29
C MET A 258 -22.20 39.03 -4.10
N PHE A 259 -23.31 38.31 -3.88
CA PHE A 259 -23.29 36.85 -3.74
C PHE A 259 -22.84 36.14 -5.02
N LYS A 260 -23.26 36.62 -6.19
CA LYS A 260 -22.79 36.08 -7.47
C LYS A 260 -21.27 36.24 -7.62
N ASN A 261 -20.74 37.41 -7.31
CA ASN A 261 -19.29 37.67 -7.38
C ASN A 261 -18.51 36.92 -6.30
N ALA A 262 -19.08 36.76 -5.11
CA ALA A 262 -18.50 35.97 -4.05
C ALA A 262 -18.41 34.49 -4.45
N SER A 263 -19.50 33.93 -4.98
CA SER A 263 -19.54 32.56 -5.50
C SER A 263 -18.55 32.35 -6.64
N ALA A 264 -18.44 33.30 -7.59
CA ALA A 264 -17.44 33.22 -8.66
C ALA A 264 -16.00 33.18 -8.13
N SER A 265 -15.70 33.98 -7.09
CA SER A 265 -14.35 33.99 -6.49
C SER A 265 -14.08 32.71 -5.69
N MET A 266 -15.06 32.19 -4.96
CA MET A 266 -14.95 30.92 -4.23
C MET A 266 -14.79 29.72 -5.18
N ASN A 267 -15.52 29.72 -6.29
CA ASN A 267 -15.38 28.68 -7.31
C ASN A 267 -13.98 28.74 -7.96
N SER A 268 -13.47 29.94 -8.28
CA SER A 268 -12.09 30.12 -8.78
C SER A 268 -11.03 29.56 -7.82
N PHE A 269 -11.20 29.80 -6.51
CA PHE A 269 -10.36 29.20 -5.48
C PHE A 269 -10.44 27.67 -5.48
N GLN A 270 -11.65 27.11 -5.52
CA GLN A 270 -11.83 25.65 -5.53
C GLN A 270 -11.28 25.00 -6.80
N ASP A 271 -11.47 25.63 -7.96
CA ASP A 271 -10.91 25.20 -9.23
C ASP A 271 -9.39 25.23 -9.20
N SER A 272 -8.79 26.27 -8.59
CA SER A 272 -7.34 26.37 -8.38
C SER A 272 -6.82 25.24 -7.48
N LEU A 273 -7.47 24.97 -6.36
CA LEU A 273 -7.10 23.85 -5.47
C LEU A 273 -7.20 22.49 -6.17
N ASN A 274 -8.27 22.29 -6.95
CA ASN A 274 -8.45 21.05 -7.72
C ASN A 274 -7.38 20.91 -8.81
N ALA A 275 -7.04 22.00 -9.50
CA ALA A 275 -5.97 22.01 -10.49
C ALA A 275 -4.62 21.67 -9.85
N GLU A 276 -4.28 22.30 -8.73
CA GLU A 276 -3.07 22.00 -7.96
C GLU A 276 -3.03 20.53 -7.54
N ARG A 277 -4.11 20.00 -6.97
CA ARG A 277 -4.20 18.59 -6.56
C ARG A 277 -3.97 17.63 -7.72
N ASN A 278 -4.56 17.93 -8.88
CA ASN A 278 -4.38 17.11 -10.09
C ASN A 278 -2.95 17.18 -10.61
N GLU A 279 -2.29 18.33 -10.54
CA GLU A 279 -0.87 18.45 -10.90
C GLU A 279 0.03 17.70 -9.91
N MET A 280 -0.22 17.80 -8.60
CA MET A 280 0.54 17.03 -7.59
C MET A 280 0.42 15.52 -7.80
N ALA A 281 -0.78 15.05 -8.16
CA ALA A 281 -1.02 13.65 -8.47
C ALA A 281 -0.26 13.14 -9.70
N LYS A 282 0.09 14.02 -10.65
CA LYS A 282 0.91 13.71 -11.84
C LYS A 282 2.41 13.77 -11.57
N ILE A 283 2.85 14.63 -10.64
CA ILE A 283 4.26 14.74 -10.24
C ILE A 283 4.70 13.46 -9.52
N GLY A 284 3.83 12.94 -8.65
CA GLY A 284 4.01 11.66 -7.99
C GLY A 284 3.46 10.49 -8.80
N ASP A 285 3.49 9.31 -8.17
CA ASP A 285 3.00 8.05 -8.71
C ASP A 285 1.49 7.84 -8.43
N ALA A 286 0.85 8.75 -7.69
CA ALA A 286 -0.54 8.64 -7.25
C ALA A 286 -1.54 8.46 -8.42
N ALA A 287 -1.41 9.24 -9.50
CA ALA A 287 -2.29 9.10 -10.66
C ALA A 287 -2.10 7.73 -11.35
N ARG A 288 -0.85 7.25 -11.43
CA ARG A 288 -0.51 5.95 -12.02
C ARG A 288 -1.12 4.80 -11.21
N ILE A 289 -0.95 4.86 -9.90
CA ILE A 289 -1.51 3.90 -8.94
C ILE A 289 -3.04 3.90 -9.05
N GLN A 290 -3.68 5.07 -9.10
CA GLN A 290 -5.13 5.16 -9.22
C GLN A 290 -5.65 4.56 -10.54
N SER A 291 -4.94 4.76 -11.66
CA SER A 291 -5.29 4.10 -12.94
C SER A 291 -5.21 2.58 -12.80
N SER A 292 -4.13 2.07 -12.21
CA SER A 292 -3.93 0.64 -12.02
C SER A 292 -4.98 0.01 -11.08
N ILE A 293 -5.38 0.72 -10.02
CA ILE A 293 -6.48 0.31 -9.14
C ILE A 293 -7.78 0.24 -9.94
N ASN A 294 -8.12 1.28 -10.70
CA ASN A 294 -9.38 1.35 -11.44
C ASN A 294 -9.48 0.24 -12.50
N GLU A 295 -8.35 -0.11 -13.14
CA GLU A 295 -8.28 -1.19 -14.13
C GLU A 295 -8.49 -2.58 -13.51
N ASN A 296 -8.06 -2.77 -12.26
CA ASN A 296 -8.06 -4.08 -11.59
C ASN A 296 -9.02 -4.17 -10.40
N ILE A 297 -9.94 -3.20 -10.23
CA ILE A 297 -10.74 -3.04 -9.01
C ILE A 297 -11.49 -4.31 -8.63
N THR A 298 -12.19 -4.94 -9.58
CA THR A 298 -12.94 -6.17 -9.35
C THR A 298 -12.03 -7.33 -8.94
N CYS A 299 -10.85 -7.43 -9.54
CA CYS A 299 -9.91 -8.50 -9.24
C CYS A 299 -9.26 -8.28 -7.86
N LEU A 300 -8.93 -7.04 -7.51
CA LEU A 300 -8.40 -6.68 -6.19
C LEU A 300 -9.43 -6.92 -5.07
N GLU A 301 -10.71 -6.61 -5.31
CA GLU A 301 -11.80 -6.91 -4.38
C GLU A 301 -11.95 -8.42 -4.15
N ILE A 302 -11.87 -9.21 -5.22
CA ILE A 302 -11.90 -10.68 -5.14
C ILE A 302 -10.70 -11.18 -4.34
N VAL A 303 -9.47 -10.73 -4.65
CA VAL A 303 -8.26 -11.14 -3.91
C VAL A 303 -8.36 -10.77 -2.44
N GLY A 304 -8.79 -9.55 -2.09
CA GLY A 304 -8.95 -9.14 -0.70
C GLY A 304 -9.98 -9.99 0.04
N THR A 305 -11.10 -10.29 -0.60
CA THR A 305 -12.15 -11.15 -0.02
C THR A 305 -11.67 -12.57 0.18
N LEU A 306 -11.03 -13.15 -0.84
CA LEU A 306 -10.45 -14.49 -0.77
C LEU A 306 -9.35 -14.55 0.29
N ASN A 307 -8.47 -13.56 0.37
CA ASN A 307 -7.43 -13.49 1.40
C ASN A 307 -8.02 -13.55 2.81
N PHE A 308 -9.09 -12.79 3.08
CA PHE A 308 -9.78 -12.79 4.36
C PHE A 308 -10.42 -14.15 4.71
N ILE A 309 -11.01 -14.84 3.72
CA ILE A 309 -11.75 -16.09 3.93
C ILE A 309 -10.82 -17.31 3.93
N ILE A 310 -9.91 -17.40 2.96
CA ILE A 310 -9.06 -18.56 2.71
C ILE A 310 -7.93 -18.64 3.73
N THR A 311 -7.36 -17.52 4.17
CA THR A 311 -6.27 -17.52 5.16
C THR A 311 -6.62 -18.32 6.43
N PRO A 312 -7.75 -18.07 7.12
CA PRO A 312 -8.10 -18.87 8.30
C PRO A 312 -8.49 -20.32 7.95
N LEU A 313 -9.10 -20.59 6.80
CA LEU A 313 -9.44 -21.96 6.38
C LEU A 313 -8.18 -22.78 6.09
N MET A 314 -7.18 -22.18 5.46
CA MET A 314 -5.89 -22.81 5.16
C MET A 314 -5.13 -23.11 6.45
N ASP A 315 -5.15 -22.19 7.41
CA ASP A 315 -4.56 -22.41 8.74
C ASP A 315 -5.28 -23.55 9.49
N SER A 316 -6.63 -23.60 9.40
CA SER A 316 -7.43 -24.69 9.96
C SER A 316 -7.07 -26.05 9.34
N ALA A 317 -6.95 -26.11 8.02
CA ALA A 317 -6.52 -27.32 7.31
C ALA A 317 -5.15 -27.79 7.79
N ALA A 318 -4.19 -26.88 7.90
CA ALA A 318 -2.84 -27.18 8.39
C ALA A 318 -2.86 -27.72 9.83
N VAL A 319 -3.64 -27.10 10.71
CA VAL A 319 -3.78 -27.54 12.11
C VAL A 319 -4.43 -28.91 12.22
N ALA A 320 -5.47 -29.19 11.43
CA ALA A 320 -6.13 -30.50 11.38
C ALA A 320 -5.16 -31.59 10.88
N MET A 321 -4.43 -31.32 9.79
CA MET A 321 -3.40 -32.21 9.29
C MET A 321 -2.31 -32.50 10.34
N LYS A 322 -1.84 -31.48 11.08
CA LYS A 322 -0.86 -31.67 12.17
C LYS A 322 -1.37 -32.61 13.27
N ARG A 323 -2.67 -32.66 13.50
CA ARG A 323 -3.32 -33.54 14.51
C ARG A 323 -3.59 -34.95 13.97
N GLY A 324 -3.33 -35.20 12.69
CA GLY A 324 -3.69 -36.45 12.01
C GLY A 324 -5.17 -36.56 11.66
N ASP A 325 -5.92 -35.45 11.70
CA ASP A 325 -7.34 -35.41 11.32
C ASP A 325 -7.47 -35.08 9.83
N ILE A 326 -7.43 -36.14 9.01
CA ILE A 326 -7.47 -36.06 7.54
C ILE A 326 -8.81 -35.50 7.07
N ASP A 327 -9.92 -35.96 7.67
CA ASP A 327 -11.28 -35.58 7.25
C ASP A 327 -11.53 -34.08 7.51
N GLU A 328 -11.13 -33.57 8.67
CA GLU A 328 -11.29 -32.15 8.99
C GLU A 328 -10.39 -31.25 8.12
N SER A 329 -9.19 -31.72 7.80
CA SER A 329 -8.30 -31.02 6.85
C SER A 329 -8.93 -30.96 5.46
N ILE A 330 -9.51 -32.06 4.98
CA ILE A 330 -10.17 -32.12 3.67
C ILE A 330 -11.43 -31.25 3.66
N ASN A 331 -12.23 -31.23 4.72
CA ASN A 331 -13.40 -30.35 4.82
C ASN A 331 -13.01 -28.87 4.75
N SER A 332 -11.91 -28.50 5.42
CA SER A 332 -11.37 -27.14 5.37
C SER A 332 -10.90 -26.78 3.95
N LEU A 333 -10.18 -27.68 3.27
CA LEU A 333 -9.74 -27.48 1.89
C LEU A 333 -10.91 -27.46 0.90
N GLY A 334 -11.92 -28.33 1.08
CA GLY A 334 -13.14 -28.32 0.28
C GLY A 334 -13.89 -26.99 0.39
N SER A 335 -13.94 -26.42 1.59
CA SER A 335 -14.52 -25.08 1.82
C SER A 335 -13.74 -23.99 1.08
N ILE A 336 -12.41 -24.10 0.99
CA ILE A 336 -11.58 -23.19 0.18
C ILE A 336 -11.93 -23.31 -1.31
N LEU A 337 -12.12 -24.53 -1.82
CA LEU A 337 -12.52 -24.75 -3.21
C LEU A 337 -13.89 -24.14 -3.50
N ASP A 338 -14.87 -24.34 -2.61
CA ASP A 338 -16.21 -23.78 -2.74
C ASP A 338 -16.20 -22.26 -2.82
N GLU A 339 -15.43 -21.61 -1.94
CA GLU A 339 -15.29 -20.15 -1.96
C GLU A 339 -14.56 -19.66 -3.23
N CYS A 340 -13.53 -20.37 -3.69
CA CYS A 340 -12.88 -20.07 -4.97
C CYS A 340 -13.86 -20.18 -6.16
N VAL A 341 -14.67 -21.24 -6.22
CA VAL A 341 -15.68 -21.43 -7.28
C VAL A 341 -16.77 -20.36 -7.19
N ARG A 342 -17.17 -19.97 -5.98
CA ARG A 342 -18.18 -18.95 -5.72
C ARG A 342 -17.75 -17.56 -6.20
N PHE A 343 -16.48 -17.20 -6.00
CA PHE A 343 -15.92 -15.90 -6.40
C PHE A 343 -15.32 -15.89 -7.82
N ALA A 344 -15.36 -17.02 -8.54
CA ALA A 344 -14.94 -17.08 -9.92
C ALA A 344 -15.76 -16.13 -10.82
N PRO A 345 -15.12 -15.24 -11.60
CA PRO A 345 -15.84 -14.34 -12.49
C PRO A 345 -16.67 -15.09 -13.52
N LEU A 346 -17.88 -14.60 -13.79
CA LEU A 346 -18.72 -15.11 -14.87
C LEU A 346 -18.06 -14.77 -16.20
N GLY A 347 -17.45 -15.76 -16.86
CA GLY A 347 -16.80 -15.58 -18.15
C GLY A 347 -17.79 -15.26 -19.28
N SER A 348 -17.31 -14.55 -20.31
CA SER A 348 -17.94 -14.60 -21.63
C SER A 348 -17.70 -15.98 -22.24
N SER A 349 -18.76 -16.61 -22.75
CA SER A 349 -18.89 -18.03 -23.13
C SER A 349 -17.91 -18.63 -24.16
N ASN A 350 -16.85 -17.93 -24.56
CA ASN A 350 -16.12 -18.24 -25.79
C ASN A 350 -14.73 -18.86 -25.61
N GLU A 351 -14.17 -18.88 -24.41
CA GLU A 351 -12.86 -19.48 -24.19
C GLU A 351 -12.91 -20.50 -23.06
N ILE A 352 -12.49 -21.73 -23.42
CA ILE A 352 -12.34 -22.92 -22.58
C ILE A 352 -13.59 -23.82 -22.53
N LYS A 353 -13.66 -24.81 -23.44
CA LYS A 353 -14.49 -26.03 -23.33
C LYS A 353 -13.68 -27.17 -22.69
N LEU A 354 -12.94 -26.94 -21.60
CA LEU A 354 -11.99 -27.96 -21.14
C LEU A 354 -12.56 -29.06 -20.24
N THR A 355 -13.74 -28.95 -19.61
CA THR A 355 -14.16 -29.99 -18.65
C THR A 355 -15.68 -30.17 -18.58
N GLY A 356 -16.13 -31.42 -18.34
CA GLY A 356 -17.54 -31.75 -18.10
C GLY A 356 -18.07 -31.25 -16.75
N ASP A 357 -17.19 -30.82 -15.84
CA ASP A 357 -17.54 -30.22 -14.56
C ASP A 357 -17.47 -28.67 -14.63
N PRO A 358 -18.61 -27.96 -14.47
CA PRO A 358 -18.65 -26.50 -14.47
C PRO A 358 -17.97 -25.87 -13.24
N GLY A 359 -17.82 -26.60 -12.13
CA GLY A 359 -17.13 -26.13 -10.94
C GLY A 359 -15.61 -26.04 -11.16
N LEU A 360 -15.01 -27.10 -11.69
CA LEU A 360 -13.59 -27.14 -12.05
C LEU A 360 -13.20 -26.04 -13.06
N GLU A 361 -14.05 -25.82 -14.08
CA GLU A 361 -13.82 -24.76 -15.07
C GLU A 361 -13.79 -23.37 -14.40
N LYS A 362 -14.76 -23.09 -13.51
CA LYS A 362 -14.81 -21.85 -12.75
C LYS A 362 -13.59 -21.69 -11.84
N PHE A 363 -13.20 -22.76 -11.17
CA PHE A 363 -12.06 -22.79 -10.27
C PHE A 363 -10.76 -22.43 -11.01
N ILE A 364 -10.42 -23.12 -12.10
CA ILE A 364 -9.22 -22.81 -12.90
C ILE A 364 -9.29 -21.39 -13.48
N ARG A 365 -10.47 -20.99 -13.97
CA ARG A 365 -10.69 -19.64 -14.53
C ARG A 365 -10.44 -18.54 -13.50
N LEU A 366 -10.78 -18.75 -12.23
CA LEU A 366 -10.46 -17.79 -11.17
C LEU A 366 -8.95 -17.50 -11.16
N PHE A 367 -8.09 -18.52 -11.04
CA PHE A 367 -6.63 -18.31 -10.96
C PHE A 367 -6.08 -17.62 -12.22
N LYS A 368 -6.59 -17.96 -13.42
CA LYS A 368 -6.24 -17.26 -14.67
C LYS A 368 -6.62 -15.78 -14.62
N ASN A 369 -7.82 -15.47 -14.15
CA ASN A 369 -8.30 -14.09 -13.99
C ASN A 369 -7.53 -13.32 -12.91
N LEU A 370 -7.02 -14.01 -11.88
CA LEU A 370 -6.13 -13.45 -10.87
C LEU A 370 -4.68 -13.24 -11.38
N GLY A 371 -4.43 -13.48 -12.68
CA GLY A 371 -3.17 -13.18 -13.35
C GLY A 371 -2.07 -14.21 -13.10
N LEU A 372 -2.42 -15.44 -12.73
CA LEU A 372 -1.46 -16.54 -12.67
C LEU A 372 -1.13 -17.04 -14.07
N ALA A 373 0.17 -17.03 -14.39
CA ALA A 373 0.72 -17.74 -15.52
C ALA A 373 1.16 -19.13 -15.04
N PHE A 374 0.29 -20.13 -15.26
CA PHE A 374 0.61 -21.52 -14.93
C PHE A 374 1.89 -21.97 -15.63
N GLN A 375 2.79 -22.57 -14.88
CA GLN A 375 3.93 -23.30 -15.40
C GLN A 375 3.49 -24.71 -15.85
N GLU A 376 4.36 -25.40 -16.58
CA GLU A 376 4.07 -26.75 -17.10
C GLU A 376 3.68 -27.69 -15.94
N GLY A 377 2.49 -28.29 -16.01
CA GLY A 377 1.97 -29.22 -14.99
C GLY A 377 1.16 -28.57 -13.86
N GLU A 378 1.19 -27.25 -13.67
CA GLU A 378 0.50 -26.60 -12.54
C GLU A 378 -1.02 -26.55 -12.71
N GLU A 379 -1.51 -26.34 -13.94
CA GLU A 379 -2.95 -26.35 -14.22
C GLU A 379 -3.53 -27.75 -14.00
N GLU A 380 -2.80 -28.79 -14.42
CA GLU A 380 -3.17 -30.18 -14.22
C GLU A 380 -3.13 -30.56 -12.73
N ALA A 381 -2.09 -30.17 -11.99
CA ALA A 381 -1.97 -30.42 -10.55
C ALA A 381 -3.09 -29.74 -9.75
N LEU A 382 -3.42 -28.49 -10.11
CA LEU A 382 -4.53 -27.75 -9.51
C LEU A 382 -5.88 -28.43 -9.81
N GLY A 383 -6.08 -28.89 -11.05
CA GLY A 383 -7.27 -29.63 -11.43
C GLY A 383 -7.39 -30.98 -10.72
N LEU A 384 -6.27 -31.70 -10.56
CA LEU A 384 -6.21 -32.95 -9.81
C LEU A 384 -6.56 -32.72 -8.34
N ALA A 385 -6.01 -31.68 -7.71
CA ALA A 385 -6.34 -31.31 -6.33
C ALA A 385 -7.84 -31.02 -6.16
N TYR A 386 -8.44 -30.28 -7.10
CA TYR A 386 -9.87 -30.02 -7.08
C TYR A 386 -10.70 -31.32 -7.16
N VAL A 387 -10.38 -32.20 -8.11
CA VAL A 387 -11.12 -33.46 -8.31
C VAL A 387 -10.95 -34.41 -7.12
N ALA A 388 -9.74 -34.52 -6.57
CA ALA A 388 -9.47 -35.36 -5.42
C ALA A 388 -10.26 -34.88 -4.19
N LEU A 389 -10.13 -33.59 -3.84
CA LEU A 389 -10.77 -33.02 -2.65
C LEU A 389 -12.30 -33.04 -2.73
N THR A 390 -12.88 -32.75 -3.90
CA THR A 390 -14.34 -32.85 -4.10
C THR A 390 -14.83 -34.30 -4.19
N GLY A 391 -13.97 -35.22 -4.62
CA GLY A 391 -14.24 -36.65 -4.76
C GLY A 391 -13.98 -37.48 -3.50
N HIS A 392 -13.49 -36.88 -2.40
CA HIS A 392 -13.04 -37.61 -1.20
C HIS A 392 -14.08 -38.58 -0.64
N SER A 393 -15.35 -38.17 -0.62
CA SER A 393 -16.47 -39.02 -0.14
C SER A 393 -16.67 -40.29 -0.97
N THR A 394 -16.18 -40.31 -2.22
CA THR A 394 -16.28 -41.45 -3.14
C THR A 394 -14.98 -42.24 -3.27
N SER A 395 -13.84 -41.56 -3.14
CA SER A 395 -12.51 -42.17 -3.14
C SER A 395 -11.70 -41.52 -2.02
N PRO A 396 -11.47 -42.23 -0.88
CA PRO A 396 -10.74 -41.67 0.23
C PRO A 396 -9.33 -41.30 -0.20
N ILE A 397 -8.88 -40.12 0.20
CA ILE A 397 -7.57 -39.57 -0.13
C ILE A 397 -6.60 -40.03 0.94
N THR A 398 -5.42 -40.50 0.52
CA THR A 398 -4.35 -40.86 1.46
C THR A 398 -3.72 -39.62 2.07
N GLU A 399 -3.07 -39.75 3.24
CA GLU A 399 -2.35 -38.63 3.85
C GLU A 399 -1.29 -38.03 2.90
N GLN A 400 -0.63 -38.86 2.09
CA GLN A 400 0.38 -38.40 1.13
C GLN A 400 -0.22 -37.56 0.00
N GLU A 401 -1.32 -38.01 -0.60
CA GLU A 401 -2.05 -37.24 -1.62
C GLU A 401 -2.58 -35.92 -1.03
N LEU A 402 -3.05 -35.93 0.22
CA LEU A 402 -3.50 -34.72 0.90
C LEU A 402 -2.36 -33.70 1.08
N ILE A 403 -1.16 -34.14 1.45
CA ILE A 403 0.04 -33.29 1.57
C ILE A 403 0.36 -32.63 0.22
N GLU A 404 0.31 -33.40 -0.87
CA GLU A 404 0.58 -32.90 -2.22
C GLU A 404 -0.47 -31.86 -2.68
N HIS A 405 -1.75 -32.13 -2.45
CA HIS A 405 -2.84 -31.21 -2.79
C HIS A 405 -2.82 -29.95 -1.92
N LEU A 406 -2.55 -30.08 -0.62
CA LEU A 406 -2.38 -28.95 0.31
C LEU A 406 -1.21 -28.07 -0.14
N GLY A 407 -0.06 -28.64 -0.47
CA GLY A 407 1.10 -27.90 -0.96
C GLY A 407 0.83 -27.18 -2.28
N THR A 408 0.12 -27.83 -3.21
CA THR A 408 -0.28 -27.24 -4.50
C THR A 408 -1.19 -26.03 -4.28
N LEU A 409 -2.23 -26.19 -3.46
CA LEU A 409 -3.15 -25.10 -3.13
C LEU A 409 -2.46 -23.97 -2.37
N ASN A 410 -1.62 -24.28 -1.38
CA ASN A 410 -0.87 -23.30 -0.59
C ASN A 410 -0.02 -22.39 -1.50
N ASN A 411 0.68 -22.98 -2.46
CA ASN A 411 1.51 -22.23 -3.40
C ASN A 411 0.68 -21.39 -4.37
N LEU A 412 -0.33 -21.97 -5.01
CA LEU A 412 -1.12 -21.26 -6.03
C LEU A 412 -2.02 -20.17 -5.42
N LEU A 413 -2.57 -20.38 -4.22
CA LEU A 413 -3.34 -19.36 -3.52
C LEU A 413 -2.45 -18.21 -3.06
N PHE A 414 -1.26 -18.50 -2.56
CA PHE A 414 -0.27 -17.46 -2.27
C PHE A 414 0.14 -16.70 -3.52
N ASP A 415 0.38 -17.42 -4.63
CA ASP A 415 0.78 -16.81 -5.90
C ASP A 415 -0.30 -15.95 -6.54
N ALA A 416 -1.57 -16.27 -6.29
CA ALA A 416 -2.71 -15.44 -6.65
C ALA A 416 -2.90 -14.21 -5.73
N GLY A 417 -2.24 -14.18 -4.56
CA GLY A 417 -2.43 -13.17 -3.51
C GLY A 417 -3.61 -13.47 -2.57
N ALA A 418 -4.27 -14.61 -2.74
CA ALA A 418 -5.42 -15.05 -1.96
C ALA A 418 -5.04 -15.70 -0.61
N LEU A 419 -3.74 -15.78 -0.28
CA LEU A 419 -3.25 -16.32 0.98
C LEU A 419 -2.22 -15.38 1.63
N SER A 420 -2.32 -15.18 2.94
CA SER A 420 -1.32 -14.40 3.68
C SER A 420 0.06 -15.07 3.70
N PRO A 421 1.16 -14.30 3.68
CA PRO A 421 2.52 -14.84 3.76
C PRO A 421 2.79 -15.63 5.05
N GLU A 422 2.16 -15.23 6.16
CA GLU A 422 2.34 -15.88 7.45
C GLU A 422 1.79 -17.31 7.45
N VAL A 423 0.55 -17.49 6.99
CA VAL A 423 -0.06 -18.83 6.87
C VAL A 423 0.70 -19.65 5.84
N LYS A 424 1.08 -19.06 4.70
CA LYS A 424 1.89 -19.75 3.69
C LYS A 424 3.15 -20.38 4.31
N ASN A 425 3.93 -19.58 5.05
CA ASN A 425 5.17 -20.07 5.68
C ASN A 425 4.86 -21.16 6.73
N ARG A 426 3.80 -21.01 7.53
CA ARG A 426 3.42 -22.03 8.52
C ARG A 426 3.05 -23.36 7.88
N VAL A 427 2.30 -23.33 6.78
CA VAL A 427 1.92 -24.52 6.00
C VAL A 427 3.18 -25.14 5.38
N ASP A 428 4.04 -24.33 4.76
CA ASP A 428 5.30 -24.82 4.17
C ASP A 428 6.20 -25.46 5.24
N ASP A 429 6.32 -24.85 6.42
CA ASP A 429 7.09 -25.40 7.55
C ASP A 429 6.51 -26.74 8.03
N LEU A 430 5.18 -26.87 8.10
CA LEU A 430 4.51 -28.13 8.44
C LEU A 430 4.79 -29.21 7.41
N LEU A 431 4.63 -28.90 6.12
CA LEU A 431 4.87 -29.84 5.02
C LEU A 431 6.34 -30.29 5.00
N ASN A 432 7.28 -29.37 5.24
CA ASN A 432 8.70 -29.67 5.35
C ASN A 432 9.02 -30.56 6.57
N LEU A 433 8.40 -30.32 7.72
CA LEU A 433 8.56 -31.16 8.91
C LEU A 433 8.05 -32.58 8.67
N GLN A 434 6.91 -32.73 7.99
CA GLN A 434 6.36 -34.06 7.65
C GLN A 434 7.24 -34.79 6.63
N ALA A 435 7.72 -34.09 5.60
CA ALA A 435 8.65 -34.67 4.63
C ALA A 435 9.96 -35.12 5.28
N GLY A 436 10.52 -34.29 6.18
CA GLY A 436 11.71 -34.62 6.97
C GLY A 436 11.49 -35.81 7.91
N GLY A 437 10.33 -35.88 8.57
CA GLY A 437 9.96 -37.00 9.43
C GLY A 437 9.92 -38.33 8.67
N LYS A 438 9.25 -38.36 7.50
CA LYS A 438 9.20 -39.55 6.64
C LYS A 438 10.58 -39.96 6.13
N MET A 439 11.43 -39.01 5.75
CA MET A 439 12.81 -39.29 5.34
C MET A 439 13.63 -39.93 6.46
N ILE A 440 13.48 -39.45 7.70
CA ILE A 440 14.15 -40.02 8.88
C ILE A 440 13.63 -41.44 9.16
N GLU A 441 12.32 -41.66 9.06
CA GLU A 441 11.73 -43.00 9.22
C GLU A 441 12.19 -43.98 8.14
N GLU A 442 12.31 -43.53 6.90
CA GLU A 442 12.80 -44.34 5.80
C GLU A 442 14.29 -44.67 5.97
N ILE A 443 15.13 -43.69 6.34
CA ILE A 443 16.53 -43.91 6.70
C ILE A 443 16.64 -44.90 7.87
N ASN A 444 15.85 -44.72 8.92
CA ASN A 444 15.84 -45.63 10.07
C ASN A 444 15.38 -47.04 9.69
N ARG A 445 14.40 -47.16 8.79
CA ARG A 445 13.95 -48.44 8.24
C ARG A 445 15.01 -49.09 7.37
N GLU A 446 15.76 -48.33 6.59
CA GLU A 446 16.88 -48.85 5.79
C GLU A 446 18.07 -49.26 6.66
N LEU A 447 18.41 -48.49 7.69
CA LEU A 447 19.41 -48.83 8.70
C LEU A 447 19.00 -50.04 9.58
N ALA A 448 17.69 -50.25 9.76
CA ALA A 448 17.15 -51.39 10.50
C ALA A 448 16.98 -52.66 9.65
N LYS A 449 17.18 -52.60 8.32
CA LYS A 449 17.30 -53.82 7.52
C LYS A 449 18.59 -54.51 7.95
N PRO A 450 18.55 -55.75 8.47
CA PRO A 450 19.77 -56.48 8.78
C PRO A 450 20.59 -56.59 7.50
N ASP A 451 21.88 -56.26 7.59
CA ASP A 451 22.83 -56.42 6.50
C ASP A 451 22.77 -57.85 5.95
N ASP A 452 22.06 -58.05 4.83
CA ASP A 452 22.34 -59.13 3.89
C ASP A 452 23.60 -58.76 3.07
N PHE A 453 24.66 -58.31 3.75
CA PHE A 453 26.01 -58.37 3.20
C PHE A 453 26.44 -59.84 3.20
N LYS A 454 25.95 -60.59 2.22
CA LYS A 454 26.71 -61.73 1.68
C LYS A 454 27.98 -61.18 1.07
N ILE A 455 28.99 -60.98 1.91
CA ILE A 455 30.37 -61.02 1.46
C ILE A 455 30.54 -62.43 0.89
N SER A 456 30.48 -62.53 -0.43
CA SER A 456 30.88 -63.72 -1.15
C SER A 456 32.37 -63.92 -0.88
N THR A 457 32.69 -64.71 0.15
CA THR A 457 34.01 -65.30 0.34
C THR A 457 34.23 -66.31 -0.78
N SER A 458 34.53 -65.80 -1.98
CA SER A 458 34.96 -66.55 -3.14
C SER A 458 35.86 -65.67 -4.00
N ALA A 459 36.97 -65.24 -3.40
CA ALA A 459 38.15 -64.74 -4.11
C ALA A 459 39.34 -64.76 -3.12
N GLU A 460 39.73 -65.96 -2.68
CA GLU A 460 41.14 -66.18 -2.37
C GLU A 460 41.91 -66.20 -3.69
N ASN A 461 43.08 -65.56 -3.68
CA ASN A 461 44.13 -65.54 -4.69
C ASN A 461 43.89 -64.66 -5.91
N GLU A 462 44.35 -63.41 -5.83
CA GLU A 462 45.58 -62.96 -6.50
C GLU A 462 45.68 -61.44 -6.35
N LEU A 463 46.44 -60.94 -5.36
CA LEU A 463 47.03 -59.61 -5.46
C LEU A 463 48.30 -59.50 -4.61
N SER A 464 49.38 -59.40 -5.38
CA SER A 464 50.80 -59.08 -5.14
C SER A 464 51.17 -58.36 -3.83
N ASP A 465 52.31 -58.77 -3.28
CA ASP A 465 53.01 -58.26 -2.08
C ASP A 465 53.50 -56.79 -2.16
N GLU A 466 52.93 -55.92 -3.01
CA GLU A 466 53.44 -54.56 -3.23
C GLU A 466 52.65 -53.42 -2.55
N GLU A 467 51.50 -53.68 -1.92
CA GLU A 467 50.69 -52.62 -1.24
C GLU A 467 50.78 -52.64 0.30
N ARG A 468 51.64 -53.48 0.87
CA ARG A 468 51.78 -53.63 2.34
C ARG A 468 52.68 -52.57 3.01
N ALA A 469 53.18 -51.58 2.26
CA ALA A 469 54.13 -50.58 2.77
C ALA A 469 53.56 -49.17 2.98
N LEU A 470 52.25 -48.94 2.75
CA LEU A 470 51.68 -47.57 2.83
C LEU A 470 50.62 -47.35 3.92
N HIS A 471 50.37 -48.33 4.80
CA HIS A 471 49.32 -48.23 5.83
C HIS A 471 49.83 -48.33 7.27
N GLU A 472 51.10 -48.00 7.51
CA GLU A 472 51.70 -47.98 8.86
C GLU A 472 52.13 -46.58 9.32
N GLU A 473 51.56 -45.52 8.73
CA GLU A 473 51.74 -44.14 9.19
C GLU A 473 50.37 -43.46 9.17
N ILE A 474 50.02 -42.77 10.27
CA ILE A 474 48.71 -42.13 10.58
C ILE A 474 47.72 -43.03 11.34
N VAL A 475 48.17 -43.61 12.45
CA VAL A 475 47.32 -43.85 13.63
C VAL A 475 48.04 -43.32 14.87
N GLU A 476 47.98 -42.01 15.06
CA GLU A 476 48.32 -41.28 16.30
C GLU A 476 47.73 -39.88 16.06
N THR A 477 46.60 -39.45 16.60
CA THR A 477 46.31 -39.19 18.01
C THR A 477 44.98 -38.44 18.04
N TYR A 478 44.03 -38.80 18.90
CA TYR A 478 43.12 -37.90 19.65
C TYR A 478 42.18 -38.77 20.51
N PRO A 479 42.28 -38.75 21.85
CA PRO A 479 41.29 -39.38 22.70
C PRO A 479 40.15 -38.40 23.01
N ILE A 480 38.92 -38.84 22.77
CA ILE A 480 37.70 -38.20 23.29
C ILE A 480 37.43 -38.84 24.66
N GLU A 481 37.74 -38.11 25.74
CA GLU A 481 37.25 -38.45 27.07
C GLU A 481 35.92 -37.74 27.32
N ARG A 482 34.88 -38.55 27.49
CA ARG A 482 33.61 -38.18 28.14
C ARG A 482 33.88 -37.83 29.60
N GLN A 483 33.41 -36.67 30.06
CA GLN A 483 32.96 -36.53 31.43
C GLN A 483 31.55 -35.95 31.47
N ILE A 484 30.72 -36.68 32.21
CA ILE A 484 29.36 -36.39 32.63
C ILE A 484 29.50 -35.59 33.92
N GLU A 485 28.88 -34.42 34.01
CA GLU A 485 28.59 -33.81 35.30
C GLU A 485 27.19 -33.17 35.26
N GLN A 486 26.29 -33.77 36.05
CA GLN A 486 25.02 -33.22 36.45
C GLN A 486 25.26 -32.18 37.55
N THR A 487 24.60 -31.03 37.47
CA THR A 487 24.17 -30.31 38.68
C THR A 487 22.87 -29.58 38.38
N GLU A 488 21.87 -29.89 39.21
CA GLU A 488 20.53 -29.31 39.27
C GLU A 488 20.54 -27.94 39.98
N ASP A 489 19.55 -27.12 39.61
CA ASP A 489 18.80 -26.11 40.37
C ASP A 489 19.50 -25.09 41.29
N GLU A 490 19.26 -23.79 41.06
CA GLU A 490 18.29 -22.98 41.84
C GLU A 490 18.41 -21.45 41.59
N SER A 491 17.24 -20.80 41.55
CA SER A 491 16.91 -19.46 42.07
C SER A 491 17.21 -18.15 41.28
N GLU A 492 16.10 -17.55 40.83
CA GLU A 492 15.63 -16.17 41.11
C GLU A 492 16.63 -15.03 41.42
N SER A 493 16.60 -13.99 40.58
CA SER A 493 16.40 -12.57 40.97
C SER A 493 16.36 -11.70 39.70
N SER A 494 15.18 -11.27 39.27
CA SER A 494 14.71 -9.87 39.34
C SER A 494 15.83 -8.82 39.54
N GLU A 495 16.23 -8.16 38.45
CA GLU A 495 16.86 -6.84 38.54
C GLU A 495 16.16 -5.85 37.61
N THR A 496 15.57 -4.87 38.28
CA THR A 496 14.82 -3.73 37.77
C THR A 496 15.82 -2.72 37.19
N ILE A 497 15.71 -2.40 35.90
CA ILE A 497 16.48 -1.30 35.30
C ILE A 497 15.51 -0.12 35.12
N GLU A 498 15.72 0.93 35.91
CA GLU A 498 15.11 2.25 35.71
C GLU A 498 15.66 2.90 34.43
N PRO A 499 14.85 3.67 33.68
CA PRO A 499 15.34 4.45 32.56
C PRO A 499 15.97 5.76 33.05
N GLU A 500 17.25 5.97 32.77
CA GLU A 500 17.90 7.29 32.88
C GLU A 500 17.41 8.23 31.77
N ASP A 501 17.02 9.43 32.21
CA ASP A 501 16.76 10.61 31.41
C ASP A 501 17.96 10.97 30.52
N SER A 502 17.73 11.12 29.21
CA SER A 502 18.63 11.89 28.34
C SER A 502 17.84 12.65 27.28
N GLU A 503 17.14 13.68 27.72
CA GLU A 503 16.90 14.87 26.91
C GLU A 503 18.24 15.62 26.76
N ASP A 504 18.82 15.62 25.57
CA ASP A 504 19.64 16.72 25.02
C ASP A 504 20.41 16.22 23.79
N TYR A 505 19.87 16.45 22.60
CA TYR A 505 20.68 16.83 21.42
C TYR A 505 19.78 17.56 20.43
N ALA A 506 19.55 18.83 20.75
CA ALA A 506 18.89 19.79 19.91
C ALA A 506 19.84 20.35 18.84
N LEU A 507 19.26 20.54 17.65
CA LEU A 507 19.40 21.74 16.83
C LEU A 507 20.82 22.22 16.46
N HIS A 508 21.17 21.98 15.20
CA HIS A 508 21.83 23.01 14.41
C HIS A 508 21.20 23.09 13.02
N LEU A 509 21.11 24.32 12.50
CA LEU A 509 20.69 24.73 11.15
C LEU A 509 19.20 25.11 10.97
N LEU A 510 18.80 26.24 11.56
CA LEU A 510 17.98 27.25 10.87
C LEU A 510 18.35 28.63 11.42
N THR A 511 19.35 29.27 10.81
CA THR A 511 19.66 30.69 11.03
C THR A 511 18.83 31.56 10.08
N GLU A 512 18.13 32.50 10.68
CA GLU A 512 17.97 33.92 10.31
C GLU A 512 17.70 34.28 8.84
N GLU A 513 16.48 34.76 8.59
CA GLU A 513 16.30 36.06 7.92
C GLU A 513 15.05 36.76 8.49
N SER A 514 15.26 38.00 8.90
CA SER A 514 14.38 38.88 9.67
C SER A 514 13.54 39.80 8.77
N TYR A 515 12.24 39.93 9.03
CA TYR A 515 11.45 41.10 8.63
C TYR A 515 10.33 41.41 9.65
N PRO A 516 9.90 42.69 9.75
CA PRO A 516 9.35 43.24 10.99
C PRO A 516 7.87 42.98 11.22
N VAL A 517 7.60 42.93 12.51
CA VAL A 517 6.33 42.84 13.22
C VAL A 517 5.39 43.99 12.85
N LEU A 518 4.13 43.67 12.51
CA LEU A 518 2.99 44.55 12.73
C LEU A 518 2.06 43.88 13.75
N VAL A 519 2.13 44.40 14.97
CA VAL A 519 1.22 44.09 16.08
C VAL A 519 -0.16 44.69 15.75
N ALA A 520 -1.20 43.86 15.85
CA ALA A 520 -2.54 44.31 16.18
C ALA A 520 -3.21 43.22 17.02
N GLU A 521 -2.94 43.32 18.31
CA GLU A 521 -3.61 42.64 19.40
C GLU A 521 -5.00 43.27 19.59
N THR A 522 -6.07 42.48 19.51
CA THR A 522 -7.30 42.69 20.29
C THR A 522 -8.07 41.38 20.38
N VAL A 523 -7.91 40.71 21.52
CA VAL A 523 -8.84 39.71 22.04
C VAL A 523 -9.99 40.45 22.73
N PRO A 524 -11.26 40.09 22.54
CA PRO A 524 -12.28 40.35 23.53
C PRO A 524 -12.67 39.07 24.26
N GLU A 525 -12.68 39.19 25.58
CA GLU A 525 -13.07 38.23 26.61
C GLU A 525 -14.48 37.66 26.40
N GLU A 526 -14.64 36.37 26.71
CA GLU A 526 -15.93 35.72 26.94
C GLU A 526 -16.57 36.23 28.25
N PRO A 527 -17.90 36.45 28.29
CA PRO A 527 -18.62 36.47 29.55
C PRO A 527 -19.12 35.06 29.91
N LYS A 528 -18.78 34.66 31.14
CA LYS A 528 -19.29 33.49 31.85
C LYS A 528 -20.74 33.67 32.32
N GLU A 529 -21.36 32.50 32.53
CA GLU A 529 -22.51 32.19 33.39
C GLU A 529 -23.94 32.47 32.86
N MET A 530 -24.74 31.41 32.72
CA MET A 530 -25.68 31.04 33.78
C MET A 530 -26.33 29.67 33.56
N VAL A 531 -26.24 28.84 34.60
CA VAL A 531 -26.99 27.61 34.83
C VAL A 531 -28.44 27.96 35.16
N GLN A 532 -29.42 27.29 34.55
CA GLN A 532 -30.71 27.01 35.20
C GLN A 532 -31.34 25.73 34.65
N SER A 533 -31.50 24.76 35.57
CA SER A 533 -32.24 23.52 35.42
C SER A 533 -33.74 23.75 35.67
N THR A 534 -34.62 23.10 34.90
CA THR A 534 -35.94 22.67 35.40
C THR A 534 -36.48 21.50 34.57
N LEU A 535 -36.54 20.33 35.22
CA LEU A 535 -37.67 19.38 35.32
C LEU A 535 -38.59 19.13 34.10
N GLY A 536 -38.66 17.85 33.68
CA GLY A 536 -39.84 17.26 33.01
C GLY A 536 -41.05 17.12 33.96
N PRO A 537 -42.19 16.48 33.58
CA PRO A 537 -42.21 15.15 32.96
C PRO A 537 -43.38 14.85 31.97
N GLU A 538 -43.37 13.61 31.46
CA GLU A 538 -44.51 12.75 31.06
C GLU A 538 -45.40 13.08 29.83
N GLY A 539 -45.66 12.04 29.01
CA GLY A 539 -46.88 11.97 28.18
C GLY A 539 -46.80 11.17 26.87
N LEU A 540 -46.66 9.84 26.94
CA LEU A 540 -47.16 8.92 25.90
C LEU A 540 -48.67 8.71 26.13
N PRO A 541 -49.52 8.56 25.10
CA PRO A 541 -49.86 7.18 24.68
C PRO A 541 -50.31 6.95 23.21
N LYS A 542 -50.15 5.67 22.80
CA LYS A 542 -51.10 4.80 22.05
C LYS A 542 -51.31 4.91 20.53
N THR A 543 -50.84 3.85 19.86
CA THR A 543 -51.56 2.86 19.01
C THR A 543 -52.69 3.31 18.07
N GLY A 544 -52.55 2.93 16.80
CA GLY A 544 -53.65 2.77 15.84
C GLY A 544 -53.16 2.13 14.54
N GLU A 545 -53.28 0.81 14.45
CA GLU A 545 -53.27 0.06 13.19
C GLU A 545 -54.51 0.45 12.37
N GLU A 546 -54.35 0.70 11.06
CA GLU A 546 -55.41 0.36 10.11
C GLU A 546 -54.82 -0.02 8.74
N VAL A 547 -55.25 -1.20 8.29
CA VAL A 547 -54.93 -1.88 7.05
C VAL A 547 -55.89 -1.41 5.97
N MET A 548 -55.40 -0.99 4.79
CA MET A 548 -56.07 -1.25 3.50
C MET A 548 -55.18 -0.85 2.31
N GLY A 549 -54.83 -1.81 1.45
CA GLY A 549 -54.27 -1.57 0.11
C GLY A 549 -55.36 -1.30 -0.95
N PRO A 550 -55.14 -1.63 -2.22
CA PRO A 550 -54.21 -0.97 -3.15
C PRO A 550 -54.96 -0.32 -4.32
N THR A 551 -54.41 0.72 -4.95
CA THR A 551 -54.94 1.26 -6.21
C THR A 551 -53.89 1.33 -7.32
N ARG A 552 -54.08 0.45 -8.31
CA ARG A 552 -53.58 0.51 -9.68
C ARG A 552 -54.04 1.79 -10.37
N THR A 553 -53.16 2.46 -11.14
CA THR A 553 -53.47 3.08 -12.45
C THR A 553 -52.16 3.27 -13.22
N LYS A 554 -51.95 2.54 -14.33
CA LYS A 554 -52.25 2.84 -15.75
C LYS A 554 -51.00 3.20 -16.56
N LYS A 555 -50.57 2.21 -17.34
CA LYS A 555 -49.80 2.29 -18.59
C LYS A 555 -50.25 3.47 -19.48
N ARG A 556 -49.30 4.16 -20.08
CA ARG A 556 -49.44 4.67 -21.46
C ARG A 556 -48.23 4.29 -22.30
N SER A 557 -48.53 3.41 -23.25
CA SER A 557 -47.73 3.03 -24.39
C SER A 557 -47.77 4.13 -25.45
N ARG A 558 -46.64 4.39 -26.11
CA ARG A 558 -46.63 4.86 -27.51
C ARG A 558 -45.43 4.24 -28.23
N LYS A 559 -45.69 3.05 -28.78
CA LYS A 559 -45.38 2.63 -30.15
C LYS A 559 -45.68 3.80 -31.13
N ASP A 560 -45.00 4.03 -32.25
CA ASP A 560 -44.52 3.07 -33.25
C ASP A 560 -43.74 3.81 -34.37
N LEU A 561 -42.93 3.02 -35.10
CA LEU A 561 -42.65 3.08 -36.55
C LEU A 561 -41.80 4.23 -37.11
N GLY A 562 -40.79 4.02 -37.97
CA GLY A 562 -40.35 2.83 -38.72
C GLY A 562 -38.89 3.03 -39.22
N HIS A 563 -38.13 1.95 -39.45
CA HIS A 563 -37.96 1.27 -40.76
C HIS A 563 -37.38 2.21 -41.84
N ILE A 564 -36.31 1.94 -42.62
CA ILE A 564 -35.66 0.73 -43.17
C ILE A 564 -34.31 1.25 -43.73
N ARG A 565 -33.16 0.68 -43.36
CA ARG A 565 -32.41 -0.39 -44.07
C ARG A 565 -31.58 0.09 -45.28
N SER A 566 -30.31 -0.32 -45.20
CA SER A 566 -29.52 -0.97 -46.26
C SER A 566 -28.53 -0.14 -47.09
N SER A 567 -27.30 -0.67 -47.10
CA SER A 567 -26.28 -0.65 -48.16
C SER A 567 -25.69 0.72 -48.49
N GLY A 568 -24.39 0.89 -48.72
CA GLY A 568 -23.30 -0.02 -49.00
C GLY A 568 -22.27 0.76 -49.83
N GLN A 569 -21.04 0.25 -49.87
CA GLN A 569 -20.00 0.58 -50.85
C GLN A 569 -19.23 1.92 -50.75
N THR A 570 -18.00 1.76 -50.26
CA THR A 570 -16.73 2.09 -50.95
C THR A 570 -16.63 3.35 -51.80
N LYS A 571 -15.68 4.22 -51.43
CA LYS A 571 -14.72 4.73 -52.42
C LYS A 571 -13.42 5.22 -51.79
N GLU A 572 -12.34 4.58 -52.24
CA GLU A 572 -10.98 5.10 -52.26
C GLU A 572 -10.93 6.50 -52.90
N ARG A 573 -10.03 7.35 -52.41
CA ARG A 573 -9.02 8.00 -53.25
C ARG A 573 -7.96 8.66 -52.36
N GLY A 574 -6.71 8.25 -52.56
CA GLY A 574 -5.54 8.90 -52.00
C GLY A 574 -4.92 9.95 -52.92
N MET A 575 -3.73 10.39 -52.49
CA MET A 575 -2.73 11.25 -53.14
C MET A 575 -3.15 12.72 -53.36
N ALA A 576 -2.30 13.74 -53.25
CA ALA A 576 -0.84 13.82 -53.32
C ALA A 576 -0.33 15.09 -52.59
N GLY A 577 0.90 14.99 -52.07
CA GLY A 577 1.98 15.97 -52.23
C GLY A 577 1.81 17.43 -51.80
N SER A 578 2.36 17.77 -50.64
CA SER A 578 3.42 18.77 -50.45
C SER A 578 3.83 18.82 -48.99
#